data_AF-A0A3C1JD33-F1
#
_entry.id   AF-A0A3C1JD33-F1
#
_cell.length_a   1.000
_cell.length_b   1.000
_cell.length_c   1.000
_cell.angle_alpha   90.00
_cell.angle_beta   90.00
_cell.angle_gamma   90.00
#
_symmetry.space_group_name_H-M   'P 1'
#
loop_
_entity.id
_entity.type
_entity.pdbx_description
1 polymer ?
#
loop_
_entity_poly.entity_id
_entity_poly.type
_entity_poly.pdbx_seq_one_letter_code
_entity_poly.pdbx_strand_id
1 'polypeptide(L)'
;MKRLILGLLALLGPAYAGAAEELQTIIVKPGDTLWSISNTYLKDPKRWNELLKHNRLPSSDPSIALPGMALKVPVSLLKEQYRAAKLVYFLNEVLLRPSGVSDWKGVSASMDLFKADTLRTRAGARADVKFYTGEILNLYPNSIAVLRPPGDKDTDVRLMAGEMRGLRSRVVTASARITPKTKDTEFGAKIKDDLTTLVQVYKGKADVEAGGKTVEVPEGFASEVRMDMPPSNPVKLPKLPDFDATRTQLASGGKTPQLTTSGGVVSLNMGKPVRQPAGADLPKADPGGAKVPDLNDKALDAAEIVKLISVGNPVQSYHLQVSRDQTFATTVHDKNYDSFEDINLNDLLPPGNYYMRVALIDLLGFEGKFSAPRPVKVGGPR
;
A
#
# COMPACT_ATOMS: atom_id res chain seq x y z
N MET A 1 73.98 26.78 22.15
CA MET A 1 73.64 25.81 21.10
C MET A 1 72.13 25.67 21.02
N LYS A 2 71.51 26.18 19.94
CA LYS A 2 70.05 26.13 19.70
C LYS A 2 69.64 24.68 19.37
N ARG A 3 68.64 24.12 20.06
CA ARG A 3 68.02 22.83 19.69
C ARG A 3 66.68 23.10 19.03
N LEU A 4 66.58 22.76 17.74
CA LEU A 4 65.35 22.77 16.96
C LEU A 4 64.39 21.69 17.48
N ILE A 5 63.12 22.05 17.68
CA ILE A 5 62.01 21.12 17.87
C ILE A 5 61.40 20.89 16.48
N LEU A 6 61.46 19.64 16.00
CA LEU A 6 60.83 19.22 14.75
C LEU A 6 59.40 18.73 15.07
N GLY A 7 58.39 19.46 14.60
CA GLY A 7 56.99 19.09 14.76
C GLY A 7 56.59 17.97 13.80
N LEU A 8 56.00 16.91 14.34
CA LEU A 8 55.42 15.80 13.58
C LEU A 8 54.02 16.21 13.09
N LEU A 9 53.88 16.46 11.79
CA LEU A 9 52.60 16.74 11.14
C LEU A 9 51.95 15.40 10.75
N ALA A 10 50.89 15.00 11.47
CA ALA A 10 50.10 13.82 11.13
C ALA A 10 49.09 14.16 10.02
N LEU A 11 49.33 13.62 8.82
CA LEU A 11 48.37 13.62 7.71
C LEU A 11 47.23 12.62 8.02
N LEU A 12 46.08 13.12 8.45
CA LEU A 12 44.83 12.35 8.41
C LEU A 12 44.31 12.33 6.96
N GLY A 13 44.55 11.22 6.26
CA GLY A 13 43.84 10.92 5.03
C GLY A 13 42.37 10.59 5.32
N PRO A 14 41.42 10.96 4.44
CA PRO A 14 40.02 10.60 4.61
C PRO A 14 39.89 9.07 4.54
N ALA A 15 39.42 8.47 5.63
CA ALA A 15 39.00 7.08 5.64
C ALA A 15 37.77 6.96 4.73
N TYR A 16 37.97 6.49 3.51
CA TYR A 16 36.88 5.95 2.70
C TYR A 16 36.36 4.71 3.45
N ALA A 17 35.30 4.89 4.25
CA ALA A 17 34.49 3.79 4.70
C ALA A 17 33.91 3.12 3.45
N GLY A 18 34.52 2.03 3.00
CA GLY A 18 33.98 1.21 1.92
C GLY A 18 32.55 0.84 2.29
N ALA A 19 31.60 1.15 1.41
CA ALA A 19 30.21 0.77 1.61
C ALA A 19 30.16 -0.74 1.88
N ALA A 20 29.71 -1.13 3.07
CA ALA A 20 29.59 -2.53 3.43
C ALA A 20 28.70 -3.24 2.40
N GLU A 21 29.20 -4.34 1.83
CA GLU A 21 28.47 -5.08 0.80
C GLU A 21 27.20 -5.70 1.40
N GLU A 22 26.04 -5.32 0.87
CA GLU A 22 24.75 -5.83 1.34
C GLU A 22 24.58 -7.30 0.91
N LEU A 23 24.32 -8.18 1.87
CA LEU A 23 24.17 -9.62 1.67
C LEU A 23 22.71 -10.04 1.90
N GLN A 24 22.16 -10.81 0.97
CA GLN A 24 20.87 -11.47 1.10
C GLN A 24 21.08 -12.95 1.41
N THR A 25 20.28 -13.51 2.32
CA THR A 25 20.34 -14.94 2.63
C THR A 25 19.35 -15.72 1.75
N ILE A 26 19.82 -16.79 1.12
CA ILE A 26 19.01 -17.72 0.33
C ILE A 26 19.07 -19.10 0.98
N ILE A 27 17.92 -19.68 1.27
CA ILE A 27 17.84 -21.06 1.76
C ILE A 27 17.88 -22.01 0.58
N VAL A 28 18.91 -22.84 0.55
CA VAL A 28 19.16 -23.81 -0.50
C VAL A 28 18.16 -24.96 -0.43
N LYS A 29 17.50 -25.27 -1.54
CA LYS A 29 16.49 -26.35 -1.59
C LYS A 29 17.17 -27.72 -1.78
N PRO A 30 16.49 -28.82 -1.43
CA PRO A 30 16.98 -30.15 -1.78
C PRO A 30 17.26 -30.26 -3.30
N GLY A 31 18.48 -30.69 -3.65
CA GLY A 31 18.94 -30.81 -5.04
C GLY A 31 19.61 -29.56 -5.62
N ASP A 32 19.60 -28.42 -4.92
CA ASP A 32 20.31 -27.22 -5.37
C ASP A 32 21.82 -27.37 -5.16
N THR A 33 22.58 -26.95 -6.17
CA THR A 33 24.05 -26.88 -6.19
C THR A 33 24.49 -25.42 -6.32
N LEU A 34 25.76 -25.09 -6.09
CA LEU A 34 26.23 -23.72 -6.36
C LEU A 34 26.00 -23.33 -7.82
N TRP A 35 26.13 -24.27 -8.74
CA TRP A 35 25.85 -24.04 -10.15
C TRP A 35 24.37 -23.72 -10.39
N SER A 36 23.44 -24.52 -9.86
CA SER A 36 22.00 -24.28 -10.05
C SER A 36 21.55 -22.97 -9.40
N ILE A 37 22.06 -22.68 -8.20
CA ILE A 37 21.83 -21.41 -7.49
C ILE A 37 22.36 -20.25 -8.32
N SER A 38 23.60 -20.34 -8.82
CA SER A 38 24.20 -19.27 -9.61
C SER A 38 23.43 -19.02 -10.90
N ASN A 39 23.02 -20.08 -11.59
CA ASN A 39 22.21 -19.98 -12.79
C ASN A 39 20.83 -19.36 -12.53
N THR A 40 20.22 -19.70 -11.40
CA THR A 40 18.90 -19.20 -11.02
C THR A 40 18.96 -17.74 -10.59
N TYR A 41 19.81 -17.43 -9.60
CA TYR A 41 19.77 -16.19 -8.82
C TYR A 41 20.71 -15.09 -9.32
N LEU A 42 21.88 -15.42 -9.90
CA LEU A 42 22.89 -14.42 -10.25
C LEU A 42 22.67 -13.82 -11.64
N LYS A 43 22.97 -12.53 -11.79
CA LYS A 43 23.00 -11.86 -13.10
C LYS A 43 23.98 -12.54 -14.06
N ASP A 44 25.15 -12.93 -13.56
CA ASP A 44 26.14 -13.73 -14.27
C ASP A 44 26.35 -15.07 -13.54
N PRO A 45 25.87 -16.20 -14.10
CA PRO A 45 26.06 -17.53 -13.52
C PRO A 45 27.52 -17.95 -13.33
N LYS A 46 28.47 -17.37 -14.09
CA LYS A 46 29.90 -17.69 -13.98
C LYS A 46 30.54 -17.13 -12.71
N ARG A 47 29.87 -16.20 -12.02
CA ARG A 47 30.34 -15.57 -10.77
C ARG A 47 30.00 -16.36 -9.51
N TRP A 48 29.77 -17.67 -9.65
CA TRP A 48 29.54 -18.57 -8.52
C TRP A 48 30.69 -18.56 -7.50
N ASN A 49 31.91 -18.26 -7.94
CA ASN A 49 33.09 -18.12 -7.08
C ASN A 49 32.99 -16.96 -6.08
N GLU A 50 32.21 -15.91 -6.38
CA GLU A 50 31.93 -14.85 -5.42
C GLU A 50 31.16 -15.37 -4.20
N LEU A 51 30.30 -16.38 -4.40
CA LEU A 51 29.55 -17.00 -3.31
C LEU A 51 30.49 -17.66 -2.29
N LEU A 52 31.62 -18.22 -2.73
CA LEU A 52 32.62 -18.81 -1.84
C LEU A 52 33.28 -17.78 -0.90
N LYS A 53 33.38 -16.51 -1.32
CA LYS A 53 34.02 -15.46 -0.50
C LYS A 53 33.18 -15.11 0.74
N HIS A 54 31.86 -15.23 0.63
CA HIS A 54 30.93 -14.85 1.69
C HIS A 54 30.38 -16.05 2.48
N ASN A 55 30.71 -17.27 2.07
CA ASN A 55 30.15 -18.49 2.66
C ASN A 55 31.24 -19.52 2.97
N ARG A 56 31.13 -20.15 4.14
CA ARG A 56 31.99 -21.28 4.54
C ARG A 56 31.35 -22.57 4.03
N LEU A 57 31.59 -22.89 2.77
CA LEU A 57 31.01 -24.07 2.13
C LEU A 57 31.83 -25.33 2.42
N PRO A 58 31.18 -26.51 2.51
CA PRO A 58 31.88 -27.78 2.76
C PRO A 58 32.78 -28.21 1.60
N SER A 59 32.55 -27.66 0.40
CA SER A 59 33.37 -27.89 -0.78
C SER A 59 33.37 -26.65 -1.68
N SER A 60 34.45 -26.48 -2.45
CA SER A 60 34.54 -25.51 -3.55
C SER A 60 34.05 -26.06 -4.89
N ASP A 61 33.64 -27.33 -4.94
CA ASP A 61 33.04 -27.95 -6.13
C ASP A 61 31.61 -27.41 -6.35
N PRO A 62 31.34 -26.74 -7.49
CA PRO A 62 30.05 -26.12 -7.75
C PRO A 62 28.91 -27.12 -8.03
N SER A 63 29.22 -28.39 -8.22
CA SER A 63 28.25 -29.44 -8.58
C SER A 63 27.69 -30.18 -7.36
N ILE A 64 28.23 -29.92 -6.18
CA ILE A 64 27.78 -30.57 -4.95
C ILE A 64 26.49 -29.91 -4.44
N ALA A 65 25.52 -30.74 -4.07
CA ALA A 65 24.27 -30.28 -3.50
C ALA A 65 24.48 -29.74 -2.08
N LEU A 66 23.81 -28.63 -1.74
CA LEU A 66 23.95 -27.94 -0.45
C LEU A 66 22.61 -27.85 0.31
N PRO A 67 21.86 -28.95 0.49
CA PRO A 67 20.47 -28.90 0.95
C PRO A 67 20.32 -28.23 2.33
N GLY A 68 19.38 -27.28 2.42
CA GLY A 68 19.03 -26.59 3.67
C GLY A 68 20.03 -25.52 4.13
N MET A 69 21.14 -25.34 3.42
CA MET A 69 22.14 -24.34 3.79
C MET A 69 21.62 -22.91 3.58
N ALA A 70 21.96 -22.00 4.48
CA ALA A 70 21.72 -20.57 4.33
C ALA A 70 22.91 -19.92 3.62
N LEU A 71 22.73 -19.57 2.35
CA LEU A 71 23.76 -18.97 1.51
C LEU A 71 23.65 -17.44 1.51
N LYS A 72 24.71 -16.74 1.90
CA LYS A 72 24.85 -15.29 1.81
C LYS A 72 25.27 -14.89 0.41
N VAL A 73 24.44 -14.12 -0.27
CA VAL A 73 24.68 -13.68 -1.65
C VAL A 73 24.70 -12.17 -1.69
N PRO A 74 25.75 -11.54 -2.25
CA PRO A 74 25.74 -10.10 -2.46
C PRO A 74 24.57 -9.65 -3.34
N VAL A 75 23.82 -8.65 -2.86
CA VAL A 75 22.64 -8.12 -3.55
C VAL A 75 23.00 -7.54 -4.92
N SER A 76 24.23 -7.01 -5.06
CA SER A 76 24.80 -6.51 -6.31
C SER A 76 24.78 -7.55 -7.43
N LEU A 77 25.01 -8.82 -7.08
CA LEU A 77 25.08 -9.96 -8.01
C LEU A 77 23.72 -10.57 -8.33
N LEU A 78 22.71 -10.36 -7.50
CA LEU A 78 21.38 -10.95 -7.68
C LEU A 78 20.61 -10.31 -8.85
N LYS A 79 19.95 -11.15 -9.65
CA LYS A 79 18.91 -10.69 -10.59
C LYS A 79 17.81 -10.00 -9.79
N GLU A 80 17.28 -8.94 -10.34
CA GLU A 80 16.35 -8.03 -9.67
C GLU A 80 15.10 -8.73 -9.12
N GLN A 81 14.50 -9.59 -9.93
CA GLN A 81 13.33 -10.39 -9.56
C GLN A 81 13.54 -11.37 -8.37
N TYR A 82 14.78 -11.58 -7.92
CA TYR A 82 15.11 -12.41 -6.76
C TYR A 82 15.65 -11.62 -5.57
N ARG A 83 15.74 -10.29 -5.68
CA ARG A 83 16.05 -9.44 -4.54
C ARG A 83 14.85 -9.42 -3.60
N ALA A 84 15.11 -9.63 -2.32
CA ALA A 84 14.08 -9.64 -1.30
C ALA A 84 13.40 -8.27 -1.21
N ALA A 85 12.08 -8.30 -1.04
CA ALA A 85 11.33 -7.16 -0.53
C ALA A 85 11.39 -7.18 1.01
N LYS A 86 11.17 -6.02 1.63
CA LYS A 86 11.17 -5.88 3.09
C LYS A 86 9.76 -5.57 3.57
N LEU A 87 9.28 -6.28 4.59
CA LEU A 87 8.08 -5.85 5.32
C LEU A 87 8.44 -4.69 6.25
N VAL A 88 8.20 -3.45 5.81
CA VAL A 88 8.64 -2.25 6.53
C VAL A 88 7.65 -1.78 7.59
N TYR A 89 6.37 -2.13 7.43
CA TYR A 89 5.34 -1.90 8.43
C TYR A 89 4.26 -2.97 8.30
N PHE A 90 3.67 -3.38 9.42
CA PHE A 90 2.44 -4.15 9.44
C PHE A 90 1.64 -3.83 10.70
N LEU A 91 0.33 -4.06 10.63
CA LEU A 91 -0.61 -3.86 11.72
C LEU A 91 -1.52 -5.08 11.82
N ASN A 92 -1.83 -5.50 13.05
CA ASN A 92 -2.68 -6.64 13.38
C ASN A 92 -2.24 -7.94 12.69
N GLU A 93 -3.18 -8.84 12.35
CA GLU A 93 -2.87 -10.16 11.83
C GLU A 93 -2.53 -10.12 10.33
N VAL A 94 -1.23 -10.17 10.06
CA VAL A 94 -0.68 -10.38 8.71
C VAL A 94 -0.01 -11.75 8.64
N LEU A 95 -0.38 -12.50 7.61
CA LEU A 95 0.09 -13.86 7.39
C LEU A 95 0.91 -13.92 6.11
N LEU A 96 2.01 -14.65 6.16
CA LEU A 96 2.85 -15.02 5.03
C LEU A 96 2.69 -16.50 4.73
N ARG A 97 2.55 -16.82 3.46
CA ARG A 97 2.74 -18.18 2.95
C ARG A 97 3.90 -18.15 1.95
N PRO A 98 5.07 -18.71 2.32
CA PRO A 98 6.21 -18.79 1.42
C PRO A 98 5.88 -19.58 0.15
N SER A 99 6.53 -19.23 -0.96
CA SER A 99 6.36 -19.93 -2.23
C SER A 99 6.66 -21.43 -2.11
N GLY A 100 5.71 -22.26 -2.55
CA GLY A 100 5.83 -23.73 -2.49
C GLY A 100 5.52 -24.37 -1.13
N VAL A 101 5.06 -23.57 -0.16
CA VAL A 101 4.63 -24.06 1.17
C VAL A 101 3.12 -23.86 1.30
N SER A 102 2.42 -24.81 1.92
CA SER A 102 0.96 -24.73 2.15
C SER A 102 0.59 -23.82 3.33
N ASP A 103 1.44 -23.80 4.34
CA ASP A 103 1.10 -23.26 5.65
C ASP A 103 1.30 -21.75 5.73
N TRP A 104 0.31 -21.09 6.34
CA TRP A 104 0.40 -19.68 6.71
C TRP A 104 1.16 -19.52 8.01
N LYS A 105 2.02 -18.50 8.08
CA LYS A 105 2.80 -18.13 9.27
C LYS A 105 2.61 -16.66 9.56
N GLY A 106 2.69 -16.28 10.84
CA GLY A 106 2.74 -14.87 11.23
C GLY A 106 4.00 -14.19 10.67
N VAL A 107 3.92 -12.88 10.47
CA VAL A 107 5.05 -12.06 10.01
C VAL A 107 5.78 -11.38 11.17
N SER A 108 7.00 -10.90 10.89
CA SER A 108 7.78 -10.07 11.80
C SER A 108 8.29 -8.83 11.07
N ALA A 109 8.56 -7.76 11.83
CA ALA A 109 9.02 -6.50 11.26
C ALA A 109 10.39 -6.69 10.56
N SER A 110 10.60 -5.97 9.46
CA SER A 110 11.82 -6.00 8.66
C SER A 110 12.19 -7.36 8.04
N MET A 111 11.29 -8.34 8.05
CA MET A 111 11.54 -9.64 7.45
C MET A 111 11.69 -9.55 5.92
N ASP A 112 12.46 -10.48 5.36
CA ASP A 112 12.60 -10.66 3.93
C ASP A 112 11.40 -11.40 3.36
N LEU A 113 10.90 -10.88 2.23
CA LEU A 113 9.81 -11.41 1.45
C LEU A 113 10.33 -11.69 0.04
N PHE A 114 10.09 -12.90 -0.46
CA PHE A 114 10.68 -13.37 -1.70
C PHE A 114 9.66 -13.46 -2.84
N LYS A 115 10.18 -13.66 -4.06
CA LYS A 115 9.37 -13.85 -5.26
C LYS A 115 8.36 -14.98 -5.05
N ALA A 116 7.11 -14.69 -5.39
CA ALA A 116 5.96 -15.59 -5.31
C ALA A 116 5.51 -15.98 -3.89
N ASP A 117 6.04 -15.32 -2.85
CA ASP A 117 5.43 -15.38 -1.54
C ASP A 117 4.03 -14.77 -1.56
N THR A 118 3.10 -15.34 -0.79
CA THR A 118 1.74 -14.80 -0.65
C THR A 118 1.61 -14.11 0.70
N LEU A 119 1.22 -12.84 0.69
CA LEU A 119 0.80 -12.12 1.90
C LEU A 119 -0.71 -12.07 1.99
N ARG A 120 -1.22 -12.17 3.22
CA ARG A 120 -2.63 -12.00 3.56
C ARG A 120 -2.75 -11.03 4.73
N THR A 121 -3.55 -9.99 4.55
CA THR A 121 -4.02 -9.11 5.62
C THR A 121 -5.42 -9.55 6.02
N ARG A 122 -5.67 -9.74 7.32
CA ARG A 122 -7.01 -10.01 7.86
C ARG A 122 -7.83 -8.71 7.97
N ALA A 123 -9.01 -8.82 8.58
CA ALA A 123 -9.81 -7.65 8.95
C ALA A 123 -9.01 -6.72 9.88
N GLY A 124 -9.05 -5.42 9.62
CA GLY A 124 -8.27 -4.41 10.35
C GLY A 124 -6.74 -4.52 10.18
N ALA A 125 -6.23 -5.42 9.34
CA ALA A 125 -4.79 -5.60 9.17
C ALA A 125 -4.24 -4.79 8.00
N ARG A 126 -2.97 -4.42 8.08
CA ARG A 126 -2.26 -3.68 7.02
C ARG A 126 -0.85 -4.22 6.87
N ALA A 127 -0.32 -4.20 5.65
CA ALA A 127 1.08 -4.50 5.38
C ALA A 127 1.66 -3.52 4.36
N ASP A 128 2.85 -2.98 4.66
CA ASP A 128 3.62 -2.15 3.75
C ASP A 128 4.90 -2.89 3.36
N VAL A 129 5.00 -3.22 2.08
CA VAL A 129 6.09 -4.01 1.52
C VAL A 129 6.96 -3.11 0.65
N LYS A 130 8.22 -2.93 1.03
CA LYS A 130 9.20 -2.16 0.27
C LYS A 130 9.97 -3.08 -0.67
N PHE A 131 9.85 -2.88 -1.98
CA PHE A 131 10.64 -3.62 -2.98
C PHE A 131 12.06 -3.05 -3.11
N TYR A 132 12.96 -3.79 -3.76
CA TYR A 132 14.34 -3.37 -4.04
C TYR A 132 14.43 -2.07 -4.85
N THR A 133 13.37 -1.73 -5.59
CA THR A 133 13.25 -0.47 -6.36
C THR A 133 13.03 0.75 -5.47
N GLY A 134 12.78 0.54 -4.17
CA GLY A 134 12.43 1.55 -3.19
C GLY A 134 10.93 1.88 -3.11
N GLU A 135 10.11 1.37 -4.03
CA GLU A 135 8.66 1.56 -3.96
C GLU A 135 8.06 0.80 -2.77
N ILE A 136 6.93 1.30 -2.28
CA ILE A 136 6.15 0.66 -1.23
C ILE A 136 4.82 0.20 -1.83
N LEU A 137 4.54 -1.08 -1.66
CA LEU A 137 3.24 -1.70 -1.91
C LEU A 137 2.48 -1.76 -0.59
N ASN A 138 1.36 -1.06 -0.51
CA ASN A 138 0.46 -1.12 0.63
C ASN A 138 -0.63 -2.16 0.36
N LEU A 139 -0.82 -3.10 1.29
CA LEU A 139 -1.96 -4.01 1.33
C LEU A 139 -2.88 -3.58 2.47
N TYR A 140 -4.12 -3.30 2.13
CA TYR A 140 -5.18 -2.88 3.05
C TYR A 140 -5.88 -4.09 3.69
N PRO A 141 -6.89 -3.91 4.57
CA PRO A 141 -7.59 -5.04 5.18
C PRO A 141 -8.20 -6.01 4.17
N ASN A 142 -8.27 -7.29 4.56
CA ASN A 142 -8.86 -8.37 3.76
C ASN A 142 -8.19 -8.60 2.39
N SER A 143 -6.91 -8.27 2.26
CA SER A 143 -6.16 -8.44 1.02
C SER A 143 -5.39 -9.74 0.98
N ILE A 144 -5.29 -10.32 -0.21
CA ILE A 144 -4.40 -11.44 -0.51
C ILE A 144 -3.61 -11.08 -1.76
N ALA A 145 -2.29 -11.03 -1.64
CA ALA A 145 -1.42 -10.68 -2.76
C ALA A 145 -0.25 -11.66 -2.89
N VAL A 146 0.00 -12.14 -4.10
CA VAL A 146 1.25 -12.84 -4.45
C VAL A 146 2.27 -11.80 -4.88
N LEU A 147 3.36 -11.72 -4.13
CA LEU A 147 4.41 -10.74 -4.35
C LEU A 147 5.22 -11.10 -5.58
N ARG A 148 5.40 -10.13 -6.45
CA ARG A 148 6.36 -10.16 -7.55
C ARG A 148 7.13 -8.85 -7.51
N PRO A 149 8.43 -8.88 -7.17
CA PRO A 149 9.27 -7.70 -7.30
C PRO A 149 9.22 -7.19 -8.75
N PRO A 150 9.18 -5.87 -8.98
CA PRO A 150 9.19 -5.29 -10.32
C PRO A 150 10.34 -5.80 -11.19
N GLY A 151 10.17 -5.78 -12.51
CA GLY A 151 11.19 -6.15 -13.48
C GLY A 151 10.62 -6.25 -14.89
N ASP A 152 11.45 -6.72 -15.83
CA ASP A 152 11.15 -6.61 -17.26
C ASP A 152 10.15 -7.66 -17.78
N LYS A 153 10.00 -8.82 -17.10
CA LYS A 153 9.14 -9.94 -17.55
C LYS A 153 8.45 -10.67 -16.39
N ASP A 154 7.13 -10.89 -16.51
CA ASP A 154 6.30 -11.69 -15.58
C ASP A 154 6.45 -11.34 -14.09
N THR A 155 6.55 -10.04 -13.82
CA THR A 155 6.75 -9.45 -12.50
C THR A 155 5.47 -8.80 -11.95
N ASP A 156 4.31 -9.31 -12.35
CA ASP A 156 3.05 -8.70 -11.94
C ASP A 156 2.69 -9.13 -10.52
N VAL A 157 2.56 -8.17 -9.61
CA VAL A 157 1.94 -8.42 -8.31
C VAL A 157 0.54 -8.94 -8.59
N ARG A 158 0.20 -10.11 -8.06
CA ARG A 158 -1.13 -10.69 -8.25
C ARG A 158 -1.98 -10.38 -7.03
N LEU A 159 -2.92 -9.47 -7.16
CA LEU A 159 -3.93 -9.23 -6.14
C LEU A 159 -5.07 -10.23 -6.35
N MET A 160 -5.34 -11.03 -5.34
CA MET A 160 -6.36 -12.09 -5.38
C MET A 160 -7.64 -11.68 -4.65
N ALA A 161 -7.52 -10.80 -3.65
CA ALA A 161 -8.64 -10.26 -2.89
C ALA A 161 -8.23 -8.93 -2.24
N GLY A 162 -9.23 -8.14 -1.85
CA GLY A 162 -9.07 -6.91 -1.09
C GLY A 162 -8.53 -5.74 -1.91
N GLU A 163 -7.76 -4.88 -1.25
CA GLU A 163 -7.30 -3.61 -1.78
C GLU A 163 -5.78 -3.45 -1.62
N MET A 164 -5.17 -2.79 -2.59
CA MET A 164 -3.78 -2.38 -2.53
C MET A 164 -3.55 -1.00 -3.13
N ARG A 165 -2.43 -0.38 -2.75
CA ARG A 165 -1.88 0.80 -3.40
C ARG A 165 -0.41 0.57 -3.73
N GLY A 166 0.01 0.99 -4.92
CA GLY A 166 1.38 0.81 -5.41
C GLY A 166 1.77 1.87 -6.43
N LEU A 167 3.03 1.84 -6.87
CA LEU A 167 3.56 2.84 -7.79
C LEU A 167 4.00 2.25 -9.14
N ARG A 168 5.04 1.42 -9.11
CA ARG A 168 5.76 0.92 -10.29
C ARG A 168 5.41 -0.53 -10.60
N SER A 169 5.01 -1.30 -9.60
CA SER A 169 4.59 -2.68 -9.78
C SER A 169 3.38 -2.75 -10.72
N ARG A 170 3.50 -3.54 -11.78
CA ARG A 170 2.32 -3.99 -12.54
C ARG A 170 1.48 -4.88 -11.66
N VAL A 171 0.17 -4.74 -11.76
CA VAL A 171 -0.78 -5.51 -10.94
C VAL A 171 -1.71 -6.29 -11.84
N VAL A 172 -1.93 -7.55 -11.50
CA VAL A 172 -2.93 -8.40 -12.15
C VAL A 172 -3.93 -8.84 -11.10
N THR A 173 -5.20 -8.68 -11.43
CA THR A 173 -6.35 -9.19 -10.69
C THR A 173 -7.02 -10.31 -11.48
N ALA A 174 -8.18 -10.79 -11.01
CA ALA A 174 -8.98 -11.74 -11.76
C ALA A 174 -9.54 -11.14 -13.06
N SER A 175 -9.90 -9.85 -13.05
CA SER A 175 -10.57 -9.20 -14.18
C SER A 175 -9.69 -8.23 -14.97
N ALA A 176 -8.54 -7.80 -14.44
CA ALA A 176 -7.76 -6.73 -15.06
C ALA A 176 -6.24 -6.89 -14.92
N ARG A 177 -5.52 -6.26 -15.84
CA ARG A 177 -4.09 -5.97 -15.75
C ARG A 177 -3.89 -4.46 -15.70
N ILE A 178 -3.21 -3.96 -14.67
CA ILE A 178 -2.90 -2.55 -14.47
C ILE A 178 -1.39 -2.35 -14.71
N THR A 179 -1.06 -1.45 -15.64
CA THR A 179 0.32 -1.14 -16.01
C THR A 179 0.62 0.35 -15.83
N PRO A 180 1.40 0.72 -14.80
CA PRO A 180 1.90 2.09 -14.64
C PRO A 180 2.67 2.58 -15.87
N LYS A 181 2.44 3.83 -16.29
CA LYS A 181 3.08 4.40 -17.50
C LYS A 181 4.16 5.42 -17.19
N THR A 182 4.23 5.92 -15.97
CA THR A 182 5.29 6.83 -15.51
C THR A 182 6.01 6.25 -14.29
N LYS A 183 7.25 6.69 -14.04
CA LYS A 183 8.08 6.22 -12.90
C LYS A 183 7.48 6.56 -11.53
N ASP A 184 6.57 7.51 -11.50
CA ASP A 184 5.91 8.08 -10.33
C ASP A 184 4.39 7.94 -10.37
N THR A 185 3.87 7.08 -11.27
CA THR A 185 2.45 6.72 -11.24
C THR A 185 2.14 6.14 -9.87
N GLU A 186 1.06 6.60 -9.22
CA GLU A 186 0.55 6.05 -7.96
C GLU A 186 -0.89 5.65 -8.22
N PHE A 187 -1.23 4.39 -7.95
CA PHE A 187 -2.57 3.87 -8.21
C PHE A 187 -3.03 2.90 -7.11
N GLY A 188 -4.35 2.82 -6.94
CA GLY A 188 -5.04 1.84 -6.12
C GLY A 188 -5.75 0.81 -6.97
N ALA A 189 -5.81 -0.43 -6.49
CA ALA A 189 -6.62 -1.50 -7.06
C ALA A 189 -7.41 -2.19 -5.95
N LYS A 190 -8.72 -2.36 -6.15
CA LYS A 190 -9.63 -3.02 -5.20
C LYS A 190 -10.47 -4.07 -5.92
N ILE A 191 -10.54 -5.26 -5.36
CA ILE A 191 -11.37 -6.36 -5.85
C ILE A 191 -12.64 -6.41 -5.00
N LYS A 192 -13.80 -6.25 -5.65
CA LYS A 192 -15.13 -6.44 -5.06
C LYS A 192 -15.45 -7.94 -4.94
N ASP A 193 -16.51 -8.27 -4.21
CA ASP A 193 -16.94 -9.66 -3.99
C ASP A 193 -17.36 -10.39 -5.28
N ASP A 194 -17.81 -9.65 -6.28
CA ASP A 194 -18.16 -10.13 -7.63
C ASP A 194 -16.95 -10.24 -8.58
N LEU A 195 -15.72 -10.14 -8.04
CA LEU A 195 -14.44 -10.11 -8.77
C LEU A 195 -14.22 -8.88 -9.66
N THR A 196 -15.12 -7.89 -9.59
CA THR A 196 -14.91 -6.61 -10.26
C THR A 196 -13.69 -5.90 -9.67
N THR A 197 -12.81 -5.43 -10.56
CA THR A 197 -11.64 -4.63 -10.17
C THR A 197 -11.94 -3.15 -10.36
N LEU A 198 -11.87 -2.38 -9.28
CA LEU A 198 -11.80 -0.93 -9.33
C LEU A 198 -10.33 -0.52 -9.41
N VAL A 199 -10.02 0.42 -10.30
CA VAL A 199 -8.69 1.01 -10.44
C VAL A 199 -8.81 2.52 -10.30
N GLN A 200 -7.99 3.13 -9.45
CA GLN A 200 -7.94 4.58 -9.24
C GLN A 200 -6.50 5.06 -9.41
N VAL A 201 -6.29 6.12 -10.19
CA VAL A 201 -4.96 6.71 -10.39
C VAL A 201 -4.88 8.03 -9.64
N TYR A 202 -3.99 8.08 -8.63
CA TYR A 202 -3.76 9.27 -7.80
C TYR A 202 -2.72 10.21 -8.39
N LYS A 203 -1.76 9.65 -9.15
CA LYS A 203 -0.67 10.39 -9.78
C LYS A 203 -0.25 9.73 -11.08
N GLY A 204 0.12 10.52 -12.09
CA GLY A 204 0.63 9.99 -13.36
C GLY A 204 -0.47 9.38 -14.24
N LYS A 205 -0.26 8.18 -14.77
CA LYS A 205 -1.27 7.46 -15.57
C LYS A 205 -0.98 5.97 -15.65
N ALA A 206 -2.03 5.15 -15.76
CA ALA A 206 -1.92 3.71 -15.85
C ALA A 206 -2.78 3.17 -16.99
N ASP A 207 -2.25 2.20 -17.74
CA ASP A 207 -3.04 1.41 -18.69
C ASP A 207 -3.77 0.32 -17.90
N VAL A 208 -5.09 0.24 -18.08
CA VAL A 208 -5.93 -0.84 -17.57
C VAL A 208 -6.35 -1.70 -18.76
N GLU A 209 -6.02 -2.98 -18.72
CA GLU A 209 -6.26 -3.94 -19.79
C GLU A 209 -7.17 -5.08 -19.32
N ALA A 210 -8.23 -5.34 -20.08
CA ALA A 210 -9.13 -6.48 -19.89
C ALA A 210 -9.95 -6.75 -21.15
N GLY A 211 -10.39 -8.00 -21.35
CA GLY A 211 -11.25 -8.36 -22.50
C GLY A 211 -10.66 -7.99 -23.87
N GLY A 212 -9.32 -7.99 -23.99
CA GLY A 212 -8.62 -7.59 -25.22
C GLY A 212 -8.63 -6.09 -25.53
N LYS A 213 -9.09 -5.24 -24.60
CA LYS A 213 -9.06 -3.78 -24.72
C LYS A 213 -8.20 -3.16 -23.63
N THR A 214 -7.56 -2.04 -23.97
CA THR A 214 -6.77 -1.22 -23.05
C THR A 214 -7.38 0.18 -22.96
N VAL A 215 -7.53 0.68 -21.74
CA VAL A 215 -7.97 2.05 -21.43
C VAL A 215 -6.87 2.73 -20.62
N GLU A 216 -6.37 3.88 -21.09
CA GLU A 216 -5.46 4.72 -20.31
C GLU A 216 -6.26 5.51 -19.27
N VAL A 217 -5.95 5.31 -17.99
CA VAL A 217 -6.56 6.03 -16.87
C VAL A 217 -5.59 7.11 -16.40
N PRO A 218 -5.90 8.40 -16.60
CA PRO A 218 -5.04 9.49 -16.16
C PRO A 218 -5.21 9.81 -14.67
N GLU A 219 -4.29 10.60 -14.13
CA GLU A 219 -4.35 11.15 -12.78
C GLU A 219 -5.69 11.78 -12.43
N GLY A 220 -6.24 11.42 -11.28
CA GLY A 220 -7.52 11.91 -10.81
C GLY A 220 -8.71 11.27 -11.54
N PHE A 221 -8.52 10.10 -12.16
CA PHE A 221 -9.59 9.28 -12.73
C PHE A 221 -9.56 7.85 -12.18
N ALA A 222 -10.70 7.17 -12.33
CA ALA A 222 -10.87 5.76 -12.03
C ALA A 222 -11.50 5.01 -13.20
N SER A 223 -11.30 3.69 -13.25
CA SER A 223 -11.94 2.78 -14.19
C SER A 223 -12.38 1.52 -13.45
N GLU A 224 -13.49 0.95 -13.88
CA GLU A 224 -14.06 -0.29 -13.36
C GLU A 224 -13.91 -1.39 -14.41
N VAL A 225 -13.52 -2.58 -13.95
CA VAL A 225 -13.33 -3.75 -14.79
C VAL A 225 -14.10 -4.93 -14.19
N ARG A 226 -15.29 -5.15 -14.71
CA ARG A 226 -16.11 -6.31 -14.38
C ARG A 226 -15.52 -7.58 -14.98
N MET A 227 -15.83 -8.72 -14.37
CA MET A 227 -15.36 -10.01 -14.88
C MET A 227 -15.74 -10.19 -16.35
N ASP A 228 -14.76 -10.59 -17.17
CA ASP A 228 -14.88 -10.82 -18.62
C ASP A 228 -15.35 -9.62 -19.47
N MET A 229 -15.38 -8.42 -18.88
CA MET A 229 -15.74 -7.19 -19.57
C MET A 229 -14.50 -6.31 -19.82
N PRO A 230 -14.50 -5.47 -20.87
CA PRO A 230 -13.46 -4.48 -21.06
C PRO A 230 -13.53 -3.41 -19.96
N PRO A 231 -12.43 -2.66 -19.72
CA PRO A 231 -12.44 -1.56 -18.77
C PRO A 231 -13.44 -0.47 -19.16
N SER A 232 -14.10 0.13 -18.18
CA SER A 232 -14.97 1.29 -18.41
C SER A 232 -14.15 2.52 -18.80
N ASN A 233 -14.80 3.48 -19.46
CA ASN A 233 -14.19 4.78 -19.74
C ASN A 233 -13.77 5.46 -18.43
N PRO A 234 -12.62 6.16 -18.38
CA PRO A 234 -12.17 6.81 -17.16
C PRO A 234 -13.18 7.83 -16.65
N VAL A 235 -13.55 7.71 -15.38
CA VAL A 235 -14.44 8.65 -14.69
C VAL A 235 -13.63 9.52 -13.74
N LYS A 236 -13.85 10.83 -13.78
CA LYS A 236 -13.11 11.79 -12.97
C LYS A 236 -13.42 11.60 -11.50
N LEU A 237 -12.38 11.49 -10.69
CA LEU A 237 -12.48 11.38 -9.25
C LEU A 237 -12.80 12.74 -8.63
N PRO A 238 -13.68 12.76 -7.63
CA PRO A 238 -13.88 13.96 -6.86
C PRO A 238 -12.70 14.13 -5.88
N LYS A 239 -12.29 15.37 -5.64
CA LYS A 239 -11.10 15.64 -4.81
C LYS A 239 -11.39 15.30 -3.35
N LEU A 240 -10.65 14.34 -2.79
CA LEU A 240 -10.69 14.09 -1.35
C LEU A 240 -10.23 15.34 -0.57
N PRO A 241 -10.90 15.66 0.54
CA PRO A 241 -10.45 16.69 1.48
C PRO A 241 -9.08 16.35 2.09
N ASP A 242 -8.19 17.33 2.19
CA ASP A 242 -6.94 17.19 2.94
C ASP A 242 -7.15 17.54 4.42
N PHE A 243 -6.67 16.68 5.33
CA PHE A 243 -6.69 16.95 6.78
C PHE A 243 -5.40 17.60 7.30
N ASP A 244 -4.33 17.68 6.51
CA ASP A 244 -3.05 18.21 6.95
C ASP A 244 -3.03 19.74 6.89
N ALA A 245 -3.70 20.38 7.85
CA ALA A 245 -3.27 21.67 8.37
C ALA A 245 -3.88 21.93 9.76
N THR A 246 -3.01 22.11 10.74
CA THR A 246 -3.24 23.02 11.85
C THR A 246 -3.75 24.36 11.31
N ARG A 247 -5.04 24.64 11.46
CA ARG A 247 -5.56 26.00 11.28
C ARG A 247 -6.36 26.43 12.49
N THR A 248 -5.62 26.95 13.47
CA THR A 248 -6.09 28.09 14.25
C THR A 248 -6.16 29.29 13.31
N GLN A 249 -7.22 29.41 12.50
CA GLN A 249 -7.58 30.68 11.89
C GLN A 249 -9.02 30.64 11.39
N LEU A 250 -9.85 31.40 12.11
CA LEU A 250 -11.03 32.08 11.61
C LEU A 250 -10.74 32.62 10.19
N ALA A 251 -11.25 31.95 9.17
CA ALA A 251 -11.44 32.51 7.85
C ALA A 251 -12.73 31.93 7.29
N SER A 252 -13.74 32.78 7.27
CA SER A 252 -15.07 32.60 6.72
C SER A 252 -15.04 32.10 5.27
N GLY A 253 -15.74 31.00 5.00
CA GLY A 253 -16.00 30.51 3.64
C GLY A 253 -16.03 28.99 3.57
N GLY A 254 -17.00 28.37 4.25
CA GLY A 254 -17.12 26.91 4.36
C GLY A 254 -17.11 26.18 3.02
N LYS A 255 -16.37 25.07 2.94
CA LYS A 255 -16.42 24.05 1.87
C LYS A 255 -15.50 22.82 2.08
N THR A 256 -14.74 22.73 3.18
CA THR A 256 -13.84 21.59 3.43
C THR A 256 -14.27 20.82 4.69
N PRO A 257 -14.40 19.48 4.61
CA PRO A 257 -14.54 18.62 5.77
C PRO A 257 -13.49 18.91 6.85
N GLN A 258 -13.94 19.11 8.08
CA GLN A 258 -13.08 19.44 9.21
C GLN A 258 -13.21 18.36 10.28
N LEU A 259 -12.11 17.68 10.57
CA LEU A 259 -12.01 16.79 11.72
C LEU A 259 -11.93 17.64 12.99
N THR A 260 -12.93 17.53 13.85
CA THR A 260 -13.00 18.21 15.15
C THR A 260 -12.88 17.19 16.27
N THR A 261 -12.07 17.54 17.27
CA THR A 261 -11.87 16.72 18.46
C THR A 261 -12.13 17.58 19.68
N SER A 262 -13.26 17.39 20.36
CA SER A 262 -13.60 18.17 21.57
C SER A 262 -14.13 17.25 22.66
N GLY A 263 -13.55 17.33 23.86
CA GLY A 263 -14.00 16.54 25.02
C GLY A 263 -14.00 15.02 24.81
N GLY A 264 -13.14 14.50 23.92
CA GLY A 264 -13.12 13.07 23.55
C GLY A 264 -14.12 12.68 22.45
N VAL A 265 -14.92 13.62 21.91
CA VAL A 265 -15.74 13.39 20.73
C VAL A 265 -14.96 13.72 19.47
N VAL A 266 -14.95 12.78 18.53
CA VAL A 266 -14.37 12.90 17.19
C VAL A 266 -15.53 13.02 16.21
N SER A 267 -15.56 14.12 15.47
CA SER A 267 -16.58 14.39 14.47
C SER A 267 -15.93 14.83 13.17
N LEU A 268 -16.54 14.43 12.06
CA LEU A 268 -16.21 14.94 10.74
C LEU A 268 -17.29 15.91 10.28
N ASN A 269 -16.99 17.20 10.44
CA ASN A 269 -17.88 18.25 9.96
C ASN A 269 -17.73 18.39 8.45
N MET A 270 -18.62 17.77 7.68
CA MET A 270 -18.56 17.73 6.22
C MET A 270 -18.92 19.05 5.51
N GLY A 271 -19.13 20.14 6.25
CA GLY A 271 -19.68 21.39 5.72
C GLY A 271 -21.15 21.25 5.30
N LYS A 272 -21.85 22.37 5.08
CA LYS A 272 -23.24 22.31 4.58
C LYS A 272 -23.23 21.83 3.13
N PRO A 273 -24.15 20.91 2.72
CA PRO A 273 -24.29 20.53 1.32
C PRO A 273 -24.54 21.79 0.47
N VAL A 274 -23.86 21.89 -0.66
CA VAL A 274 -24.13 22.96 -1.64
C VAL A 274 -25.59 22.82 -2.05
N ARG A 275 -26.42 23.82 -1.72
CA ARG A 275 -27.74 23.94 -2.35
C ARG A 275 -27.53 24.02 -3.85
N GLN A 276 -28.14 23.08 -4.55
CA GLN A 276 -28.21 23.03 -6.00
C GLN A 276 -28.61 24.42 -6.52
N PRO A 277 -27.92 25.00 -7.53
CA PRO A 277 -28.38 26.22 -8.15
C PRO A 277 -29.78 25.94 -8.73
N ALA A 278 -30.77 26.74 -8.32
CA ALA A 278 -32.07 26.73 -8.96
C ALA A 278 -31.89 27.18 -10.41
N GLY A 279 -32.18 26.30 -11.37
CA GLY A 279 -32.23 26.67 -12.79
C GLY A 279 -31.45 25.80 -13.79
N ALA A 280 -31.28 24.50 -13.54
CA ALA A 280 -30.96 23.56 -14.63
C ALA A 280 -32.03 22.47 -14.63
N ASP A 281 -32.79 22.40 -15.72
CA ASP A 281 -33.83 21.39 -15.92
C ASP A 281 -33.23 19.99 -15.86
N LEU A 282 -33.50 19.30 -14.75
CA LEU A 282 -33.40 17.85 -14.63
C LEU A 282 -34.79 17.25 -14.93
N PRO A 283 -34.88 16.06 -15.55
CA PRO A 283 -36.15 15.39 -15.76
C PRO A 283 -36.85 15.17 -14.42
N LYS A 284 -38.14 15.50 -14.35
CA LYS A 284 -38.97 15.37 -13.14
C LYS A 284 -38.81 13.98 -12.52
N ALA A 285 -38.50 13.95 -11.23
CA ALA A 285 -38.57 12.74 -10.43
C ALA A 285 -40.03 12.28 -10.34
N ASP A 286 -40.27 11.03 -10.72
CA ASP A 286 -41.56 10.35 -10.55
C ASP A 286 -41.77 10.07 -9.05
N PRO A 287 -42.87 10.53 -8.43
CA PRO A 287 -43.12 10.34 -7.00
C PRO A 287 -43.71 8.95 -6.77
N GLY A 288 -42.87 7.92 -6.84
CA GLY A 288 -43.26 6.54 -6.57
C GLY A 288 -42.12 5.77 -5.93
N GLY A 289 -42.17 5.65 -4.60
CA GLY A 289 -41.45 4.69 -3.75
C GLY A 289 -40.05 4.28 -4.18
N ALA A 290 -39.03 4.83 -3.52
CA ALA A 290 -37.65 4.38 -3.64
C ALA A 290 -37.54 2.85 -3.45
N LYS A 291 -37.42 2.12 -4.55
CA LYS A 291 -36.93 0.74 -4.55
C LYS A 291 -35.42 0.82 -4.37
N VAL A 292 -34.94 0.20 -3.31
CA VAL A 292 -33.52 -0.08 -3.08
C VAL A 292 -32.98 -0.78 -4.34
N PRO A 293 -31.90 -0.31 -4.98
CA PRO A 293 -31.37 -0.93 -6.20
C PRO A 293 -30.93 -2.36 -5.95
N ASP A 294 -31.23 -3.24 -6.92
CA ASP A 294 -30.82 -4.64 -6.91
C ASP A 294 -29.29 -4.72 -7.17
N LEU A 295 -28.57 -5.32 -6.22
CA LEU A 295 -27.11 -5.44 -6.23
C LEU A 295 -26.57 -6.37 -7.34
N ASN A 296 -27.45 -7.01 -8.13
CA ASN A 296 -27.09 -7.92 -9.22
C ASN A 296 -27.27 -7.34 -10.64
N ASP A 297 -27.50 -6.03 -10.79
CA ASP A 297 -27.72 -5.45 -12.11
C ASP A 297 -26.43 -5.42 -12.97
N LYS A 298 -26.50 -6.09 -14.13
CA LYS A 298 -25.38 -6.35 -15.04
C LYS A 298 -24.92 -5.12 -15.83
N ALA A 299 -25.50 -3.94 -15.59
CA ALA A 299 -25.08 -2.68 -16.20
C ALA A 299 -25.06 -1.56 -15.15
N LEU A 300 -23.91 -1.37 -14.49
CA LEU A 300 -23.63 -0.09 -13.85
C LEU A 300 -23.16 0.87 -14.94
N ASP A 301 -24.08 1.75 -15.32
CA ASP A 301 -23.90 2.85 -16.26
C ASP A 301 -22.84 3.82 -15.71
N ALA A 302 -22.01 4.40 -16.57
CA ALA A 302 -21.11 5.50 -16.18
C ALA A 302 -21.88 6.61 -15.44
N ALA A 303 -23.18 6.75 -15.72
CA ALA A 303 -24.12 7.61 -15.01
C ALA A 303 -24.25 7.32 -13.50
N GLU A 304 -24.18 6.07 -13.05
CA GLU A 304 -24.34 5.71 -11.63
C GLU A 304 -23.05 5.97 -10.84
N ILE A 305 -21.88 5.69 -11.45
CA ILE A 305 -20.58 6.11 -10.91
C ILE A 305 -20.50 7.63 -10.86
N VAL A 306 -20.94 8.33 -11.92
CA VAL A 306 -21.07 9.79 -11.93
C VAL A 306 -22.04 10.26 -10.85
N LYS A 307 -23.16 9.58 -10.60
CA LYS A 307 -24.14 9.96 -9.57
C LYS A 307 -23.57 9.82 -8.15
N LEU A 308 -22.82 8.75 -7.87
CA LEU A 308 -22.07 8.60 -6.63
C LEU A 308 -21.00 9.70 -6.50
N ILE A 309 -20.19 9.93 -7.55
CA ILE A 309 -19.11 10.93 -7.60
C ILE A 309 -19.61 12.38 -7.54
N SER A 310 -20.81 12.65 -8.05
CA SER A 310 -21.43 13.98 -8.09
C SER A 310 -22.07 14.39 -6.77
N VAL A 311 -22.08 13.50 -5.76
CA VAL A 311 -22.45 13.89 -4.40
C VAL A 311 -21.44 14.93 -3.94
N GLY A 312 -21.92 16.09 -3.46
CA GLY A 312 -21.07 17.22 -3.06
C GLY A 312 -20.07 16.91 -1.94
N ASN A 313 -20.08 15.68 -1.41
CA ASN A 313 -19.13 15.12 -0.48
C ASN A 313 -18.52 13.83 -1.09
N PRO A 314 -17.22 13.81 -1.42
CA PRO A 314 -16.54 12.67 -2.04
C PRO A 314 -16.09 11.58 -1.07
N VAL A 315 -16.46 11.71 0.20
CA VAL A 315 -16.08 10.79 1.27
C VAL A 315 -17.28 9.90 1.57
N GLN A 316 -17.09 8.59 1.41
CA GLN A 316 -18.06 7.58 1.84
C GLN A 316 -18.00 7.43 3.36
N SER A 317 -16.80 7.11 3.85
CA SER A 317 -16.53 6.78 5.24
C SER A 317 -15.12 7.26 5.62
N TYR A 318 -14.75 7.07 6.88
CA TYR A 318 -13.39 7.31 7.36
C TYR A 318 -12.95 6.17 8.26
N HIS A 319 -11.67 5.85 8.19
CA HIS A 319 -11.03 4.90 9.06
C HIS A 319 -10.41 5.66 10.23
N LEU A 320 -10.92 5.46 11.45
CA LEU A 320 -10.36 6.02 12.68
C LEU A 320 -9.47 5.00 13.38
N GLN A 321 -8.23 5.41 13.67
CA GLN A 321 -7.34 4.70 14.58
C GLN A 321 -7.04 5.55 15.82
N VAL A 322 -7.01 4.90 16.98
CA VAL A 322 -6.60 5.47 18.27
C VAL A 322 -5.56 4.57 18.92
N SER A 323 -4.50 5.15 19.48
CA SER A 323 -3.41 4.44 20.15
C SER A 323 -2.94 5.23 21.38
N ARG A 324 -2.22 4.57 22.29
CA ARG A 324 -1.47 5.25 23.37
C ARG A 324 -0.12 5.77 22.89
N ASP A 325 0.32 5.34 21.72
CA ASP A 325 1.60 5.69 21.12
C ASP A 325 1.41 6.46 19.80
N GLN A 326 2.37 7.33 19.46
CA GLN A 326 2.29 8.14 18.23
C GLN A 326 2.59 7.35 16.96
N THR A 327 3.21 6.17 17.08
CA THR A 327 3.58 5.33 15.93
C THR A 327 2.44 4.42 15.49
N PHE A 328 1.38 4.34 16.30
CA PHE A 328 0.27 3.40 16.17
C PHE A 328 0.79 1.95 16.06
N ALA A 329 1.79 1.61 16.87
CA ALA A 329 2.35 0.26 16.94
C ALA A 329 1.33 -0.72 17.54
N THR A 330 0.52 -0.26 18.49
CA THR A 330 -0.66 -0.99 18.96
C THR A 330 -1.84 -0.04 19.04
N THR A 331 -2.92 -0.36 18.34
CA THR A 331 -4.15 0.45 18.36
C THR A 331 -5.07 -0.04 19.47
N VAL A 332 -5.64 0.90 20.23
CA VAL A 332 -6.71 0.64 21.21
C VAL A 332 -8.09 0.75 20.57
N HIS A 333 -8.16 1.39 19.40
CA HIS A 333 -9.36 1.50 18.58
C HIS A 333 -8.97 1.58 17.11
N ASP A 334 -9.66 0.84 16.25
CA ASP A 334 -9.39 0.71 14.82
C ASP A 334 -10.69 0.29 14.14
N LYS A 335 -11.39 1.25 13.53
CA LYS A 335 -12.70 1.00 12.92
C LYS A 335 -13.03 2.02 11.84
N ASN A 336 -13.81 1.59 10.84
CA ASN A 336 -14.43 2.45 9.86
C ASN A 336 -15.76 3.00 10.36
N TYR A 337 -16.00 4.28 10.08
CA TYR A 337 -17.18 5.03 10.46
C TYR A 337 -17.74 5.77 9.26
N ASP A 338 -19.07 5.88 9.17
CA ASP A 338 -19.70 6.64 8.11
C ASP A 338 -19.35 8.12 8.24
N SER A 339 -19.21 8.83 7.12
CA SER A 339 -18.77 10.24 7.13
C SER A 339 -19.64 11.22 7.92
N PHE A 340 -20.84 10.80 8.36
CA PHE A 340 -21.77 11.57 9.17
C PHE A 340 -21.86 11.11 10.63
N GLU A 341 -21.09 10.08 11.02
CA GLU A 341 -21.12 9.53 12.38
C GLU A 341 -20.20 10.31 13.31
N ASP A 342 -20.75 10.72 14.46
CA ASP A 342 -20.02 11.31 15.59
C ASP A 342 -19.56 10.21 16.53
N ILE A 343 -18.26 10.19 16.84
CA ILE A 343 -17.64 9.14 17.66
C ILE A 343 -17.29 9.72 19.02
N ASN A 344 -17.96 9.25 20.07
CA ASN A 344 -17.60 9.60 21.44
C ASN A 344 -16.57 8.60 21.99
N LEU A 345 -15.28 8.96 22.01
CA LEU A 345 -14.23 8.10 22.54
C LEU A 345 -14.37 7.81 24.04
N ASN A 346 -15.12 8.63 24.79
CA ASN A 346 -15.40 8.36 26.21
C ASN A 346 -16.25 7.11 26.41
N ASP A 347 -17.07 6.74 25.42
CA ASP A 347 -17.92 5.56 25.47
C ASP A 347 -17.15 4.30 25.03
N LEU A 348 -16.01 4.49 24.36
CA LEU A 348 -15.23 3.43 23.73
C LEU A 348 -13.94 3.11 24.47
N LEU A 349 -13.38 4.07 25.21
CA LEU A 349 -12.04 3.98 25.79
C LEU A 349 -12.04 4.46 27.25
N PRO A 350 -11.22 3.85 28.12
CA PRO A 350 -11.05 4.33 29.48
C PRO A 350 -10.37 5.71 29.49
N PRO A 351 -10.60 6.54 30.52
CA PRO A 351 -9.98 7.85 30.67
C PRO A 351 -8.46 7.80 30.52
N GLY A 352 -7.91 8.76 29.78
CA GLY A 352 -6.47 8.79 29.50
C GLY A 352 -6.11 9.71 28.34
N ASN A 353 -4.80 9.82 28.10
CA ASN A 353 -4.26 10.53 26.95
C ASN A 353 -3.98 9.51 25.83
N TYR A 354 -4.43 9.83 24.63
CA TYR A 354 -4.28 8.99 23.45
C TYR A 354 -3.82 9.84 22.26
N TYR A 355 -3.43 9.16 21.19
CA TYR A 355 -3.23 9.72 19.86
C TYR A 355 -4.24 9.11 18.90
N MET A 356 -4.74 9.90 17.97
CA MET A 356 -5.65 9.46 16.92
C MET A 356 -5.17 9.89 15.53
N ARG A 357 -5.56 9.15 14.50
CA ARG A 357 -5.36 9.50 13.09
C ARG A 357 -6.55 8.99 12.27
N VAL A 358 -6.84 9.67 11.16
CA VAL A 358 -7.94 9.29 10.26
C VAL A 358 -7.47 9.16 8.82
N ALA A 359 -7.99 8.16 8.10
CA ALA A 359 -7.86 8.08 6.65
C ALA A 359 -9.25 8.20 6.02
N LEU A 360 -9.38 9.03 4.98
CA LEU A 360 -10.63 9.16 4.24
C LEU A 360 -10.82 7.99 3.30
N ILE A 361 -12.04 7.49 3.22
CA ILE A 361 -12.43 6.48 2.25
C ILE A 361 -13.33 7.16 1.23
N ASP A 362 -12.94 7.12 -0.04
CA ASP A 362 -13.72 7.74 -1.11
C ASP A 362 -14.97 6.92 -1.45
N LEU A 363 -15.79 7.44 -2.39
CA LEU A 363 -17.03 6.81 -2.83
C LEU A 363 -16.85 5.46 -3.56
N LEU A 364 -15.64 5.16 -4.00
CA LEU A 364 -15.28 3.87 -4.57
C LEU A 364 -14.75 2.91 -3.49
N GLY A 365 -14.73 3.37 -2.24
CA GLY A 365 -14.25 2.64 -1.09
C GLY A 365 -12.72 2.56 -1.02
N PHE A 366 -11.98 3.40 -1.74
CA PHE A 366 -10.52 3.45 -1.63
C PHE A 366 -10.09 4.26 -0.41
N GLU A 367 -9.20 3.68 0.39
CA GLU A 367 -8.71 4.33 1.60
C GLU A 367 -7.48 5.20 1.31
N GLY A 368 -7.57 6.49 1.62
CA GLY A 368 -6.51 7.49 1.52
C GLY A 368 -5.32 7.26 2.45
N LYS A 369 -4.43 8.27 2.54
CA LYS A 369 -3.36 8.28 3.54
C LYS A 369 -3.95 8.69 4.89
N PHE A 370 -3.42 8.13 5.98
CA PHE A 370 -3.73 8.62 7.32
C PHE A 370 -3.20 10.05 7.50
N SER A 371 -3.99 10.88 8.19
CA SER A 371 -3.56 12.17 8.70
C SER A 371 -2.37 12.03 9.65
N ALA A 372 -1.63 13.12 9.89
CA ALA A 372 -0.67 13.16 10.98
C ALA A 372 -1.32 12.78 12.34
N PRO A 373 -0.61 12.05 13.23
CA PRO A 373 -1.07 11.76 14.59
C PRO A 373 -1.48 13.02 15.35
N ARG A 374 -2.64 12.99 16.01
CA ARG A 374 -3.16 14.08 16.85
C ARG A 374 -3.43 13.62 18.27
N PRO A 375 -3.02 14.36 19.31
CA PRO A 375 -3.34 14.02 20.69
C PRO A 375 -4.84 14.21 20.94
N VAL A 376 -5.44 13.30 21.72
CA VAL A 376 -6.82 13.36 22.18
C VAL A 376 -6.91 12.92 23.63
N LYS A 377 -7.67 13.65 24.45
CA LYS A 377 -7.90 13.31 25.86
C LYS A 377 -9.28 12.69 26.01
N VAL A 378 -9.33 11.50 26.57
CA VAL A 378 -10.56 10.78 26.93
C VAL A 378 -10.78 10.94 28.43
N GLY A 379 -12.01 11.26 28.84
CA GLY A 379 -12.41 11.48 30.23
C GLY A 379 -12.11 12.87 30.80
N GLY A 380 -11.99 13.90 29.95
CA GLY A 380 -11.89 15.30 30.39
C GLY A 380 -13.26 15.97 30.61
N PRO A 381 -13.37 17.03 31.43
CA PRO A 381 -14.62 17.79 31.56
C PRO A 381 -15.02 18.40 30.21
N ARG A 382 -16.34 18.38 29.94
CA ARG A 382 -16.98 18.91 28.72
C ARG A 382 -16.69 20.39 28.49
#